data_AF-A0A7W5VCU8-F1
#
_entry.id   AF-A0A7W5VCU8-F1
#
_cell.length_a   1.000
_cell.length_b   1.000
_cell.length_c   1.000
_cell.angle_alpha   90.00
_cell.angle_beta   90.00
_cell.angle_gamma   90.00
#
_symmetry.space_group_name_H-M   'P 1'
#
loop_
_entity.id
_entity.type
_entity.pdbx_description
1 polymer ?
#
loop_
_entity_poly.entity_id
_entity_poly.type
_entity_poly.pdbx_seq_one_letter_code
_entity_poly.pdbx_strand_id
1 'polypeptide(L)'
;MHRYTVGLARTPADLQAAQRLRYRVFAEELGARLDSPVTGLDADSFDAYCDHLLVRAGDEVVGTYRLLPPGRKDRLYSDTEFDASALDPLRSDLVEVGRSCVHPDHRRGAVIGLMWAGIARYMSEGGYGWLAGCCSVPLADAAHIVERVPFGPAEYRVKPLAPWVDVEPDPSHAFVMPPLLRGYLRLGAWICGEPAHDAAFGCADFLVLLSMAQVDRRYLRHFLGASA
;
A
#
# COMPACT_ATOMS: atom_id res chain seq x y z
N MET A 1 -8.28 24.51 11.93
CA MET A 1 -7.39 23.32 11.87
C MET A 1 -8.23 22.10 12.22
N HIS A 2 -8.38 21.13 11.31
CA HIS A 2 -9.21 19.96 11.59
C HIS A 2 -8.54 19.07 12.64
N ARG A 3 -9.32 18.59 13.63
CA ARG A 3 -8.84 17.58 14.58
C ARG A 3 -8.88 16.22 13.89
N TYR A 4 -7.71 15.66 13.59
CA TYR A 4 -7.61 14.33 13.02
C TYR A 4 -7.68 13.23 14.10
N THR A 5 -8.30 12.11 13.78
CA THR A 5 -8.26 10.88 14.59
C THR A 5 -7.86 9.69 13.73
N VAL A 6 -7.26 8.67 14.34
CA VAL A 6 -6.88 7.43 13.66
C VAL A 6 -7.36 6.22 14.45
N GLY A 7 -7.92 5.23 13.76
CA GLY A 7 -8.38 3.98 14.36
C GLY A 7 -8.88 2.98 13.33
N LEU A 8 -9.09 1.74 13.76
CA LEU A 8 -9.68 0.71 12.91
C LEU A 8 -11.18 0.93 12.73
N ALA A 9 -11.71 0.56 11.57
CA ALA A 9 -13.14 0.39 11.33
C ALA A 9 -13.73 -0.60 12.35
N ARG A 10 -14.89 -0.26 12.91
CA ARG A 10 -15.59 -1.09 13.91
C ARG A 10 -16.99 -1.49 13.49
N THR A 11 -17.52 -0.83 12.46
CA THR A 11 -18.88 -1.02 11.99
C THR A 11 -18.92 -1.19 10.47
N PRO A 12 -19.99 -1.77 9.91
CA PRO A 12 -20.19 -1.80 8.46
C PRO A 12 -20.19 -0.40 7.82
N ALA A 13 -20.68 0.62 8.55
CA ALA A 13 -20.67 2.00 8.09
C ALA A 13 -19.25 2.57 7.94
N ASP A 14 -18.33 2.17 8.83
CA ASP A 14 -16.91 2.55 8.74
C ASP A 14 -16.25 1.96 7.51
N LEU A 15 -16.47 0.65 7.26
CA LEU A 15 -15.96 -0.01 6.06
C LEU A 15 -16.51 0.65 4.79
N GLN A 16 -17.82 0.91 4.75
CA GLN A 16 -18.43 1.57 3.60
C GLN A 16 -17.88 2.99 3.38
N ALA A 17 -17.54 3.72 4.45
CA ALA A 17 -16.89 5.03 4.34
C ALA A 17 -15.48 4.92 3.74
N ALA A 18 -14.72 3.88 4.11
CA ALA A 18 -13.43 3.59 3.50
C ALA A 18 -13.57 3.24 2.01
N GLN A 19 -14.53 2.38 1.66
CA GLN A 19 -14.82 1.99 0.27
C GLN A 19 -15.24 3.17 -0.59
N ARG A 20 -16.05 4.11 -0.05
CA ARG A 20 -16.39 5.36 -0.73
C ARG A 20 -15.17 6.25 -0.95
N LEU A 21 -14.32 6.41 0.06
CA LEU A 21 -13.08 7.18 -0.11
C LEU A 21 -12.19 6.58 -1.19
N ARG A 22 -12.01 5.26 -1.16
CA ARG A 22 -11.25 4.52 -2.17
C ARG A 22 -11.84 4.68 -3.57
N TYR A 23 -13.16 4.59 -3.72
CA TYR A 23 -13.83 4.86 -5.01
C TYR A 23 -13.55 6.26 -5.54
N ARG A 24 -13.74 7.29 -4.70
CA ARG A 24 -13.45 8.69 -5.07
C ARG A 24 -12.02 8.89 -5.55
N VAL A 25 -11.04 8.30 -4.85
CA VAL A 25 -9.63 8.45 -5.23
C VAL A 25 -9.27 7.58 -6.42
N PHE A 26 -9.59 6.29 -6.41
CA PHE A 26 -9.12 5.37 -7.43
C PHE A 26 -9.91 5.49 -8.75
N ALA A 27 -11.24 5.51 -8.69
CA ALA A 27 -12.06 5.57 -9.90
C ALA A 27 -12.24 7.01 -10.41
N GLU A 28 -12.68 7.94 -9.55
CA GLU A 28 -13.06 9.28 -10.02
C GLU A 28 -11.86 10.17 -10.29
N GLU A 29 -10.83 10.14 -9.43
CA GLU A 29 -9.63 10.97 -9.61
C GLU A 29 -8.58 10.30 -10.50
N LEU A 30 -8.23 9.02 -10.21
CA LEU A 30 -7.16 8.33 -10.94
C LEU A 30 -7.64 7.58 -12.19
N GLY A 31 -8.96 7.48 -12.41
CA GLY A 31 -9.53 6.85 -13.61
C GLY A 31 -9.43 5.32 -13.64
N ALA A 32 -9.16 4.68 -12.50
CA ALA A 32 -9.05 3.22 -12.42
C ALA A 32 -10.40 2.53 -12.69
N ARG A 33 -10.33 1.39 -13.36
CA ARG A 33 -11.51 0.53 -13.60
C ARG A 33 -11.64 -0.46 -12.45
N LEU A 34 -12.55 -0.18 -11.52
CA LEU A 34 -12.76 -1.03 -10.35
C LEU A 34 -13.72 -2.18 -10.67
N ASP A 35 -13.29 -3.40 -10.37
CA ASP A 35 -14.17 -4.58 -10.36
C ASP A 35 -14.91 -4.69 -9.02
N SER A 36 -15.82 -3.74 -8.78
CA SER A 36 -16.60 -3.72 -7.54
C SER A 36 -18.02 -4.24 -7.77
N PRO A 37 -18.54 -5.10 -6.87
CA PRO A 37 -19.92 -5.57 -6.95
C PRO A 37 -20.95 -4.49 -6.58
N VAL A 38 -20.53 -3.33 -6.08
CA VAL A 38 -21.41 -2.24 -5.67
C VAL A 38 -20.99 -0.93 -6.32
N THR A 39 -21.88 -0.34 -7.12
CA THR A 39 -21.63 0.94 -7.77
C THR A 39 -21.31 2.04 -6.75
N GLY A 40 -20.26 2.83 -7.03
CA GLY A 40 -19.84 3.94 -6.18
C GLY A 40 -18.96 3.52 -4.99
N LEU A 41 -18.56 2.26 -4.90
CA LEU A 41 -17.66 1.72 -3.88
C LEU A 41 -16.47 1.02 -4.53
N ASP A 42 -15.30 1.10 -3.90
CA ASP A 42 -14.19 0.17 -4.12
C ASP A 42 -14.31 -0.95 -3.09
N ALA A 43 -15.12 -1.97 -3.40
CA ALA A 43 -15.34 -3.14 -2.56
C ALA A 43 -14.87 -4.41 -3.27
N ASP A 44 -14.20 -5.31 -2.54
CA ASP A 44 -13.76 -6.62 -3.08
C ASP A 44 -13.89 -7.77 -2.05
N SER A 45 -13.54 -8.98 -2.47
CA SER A 45 -13.64 -10.19 -1.63
C SER A 45 -12.60 -10.28 -0.50
N PHE A 46 -11.61 -9.39 -0.46
CA PHE A 46 -10.62 -9.33 0.63
C PHE A 46 -11.12 -8.47 1.79
N ASP A 47 -12.00 -7.50 1.55
CA ASP A 47 -12.47 -6.56 2.57
C ASP A 47 -13.00 -7.26 3.84
N ALA A 48 -13.67 -8.40 3.70
CA ALA A 48 -14.24 -9.18 4.82
C ALA A 48 -13.19 -9.82 5.74
N TYR A 49 -11.97 -9.99 5.25
CA TYR A 49 -10.86 -10.60 6.00
C TYR A 49 -9.88 -9.56 6.55
N CYS A 50 -10.00 -8.32 6.09
CA CYS A 50 -9.07 -7.26 6.44
C CYS A 50 -9.59 -6.42 7.61
N ASP A 51 -8.67 -5.93 8.43
CA ASP A 51 -8.90 -4.73 9.21
C ASP A 51 -8.73 -3.49 8.31
N HIS A 52 -9.44 -2.42 8.63
CA HIS A 52 -9.41 -1.18 7.84
C HIS A 52 -8.99 -0.04 8.74
N LEU A 53 -7.78 0.46 8.55
CA LEU A 53 -7.28 1.62 9.27
C LEU A 53 -7.84 2.89 8.65
N LEU A 54 -8.44 3.75 9.47
CA LEU A 54 -9.11 4.96 9.02
C LEU A 54 -8.53 6.17 9.73
N VAL A 55 -8.25 7.22 8.96
CA VAL A 55 -7.99 8.57 9.47
C VAL A 55 -9.21 9.43 9.19
N ARG A 56 -9.72 10.12 10.21
CA ARG A 56 -10.88 11.00 10.11
C ARG A 56 -10.57 12.45 10.39
N ALA A 57 -11.23 13.36 9.69
CA ALA A 57 -11.31 14.78 10.02
C ALA A 57 -12.72 15.07 10.56
N GLY A 58 -12.88 15.13 11.89
CA GLY A 58 -14.21 15.02 12.48
C GLY A 58 -14.80 13.64 12.25
N ASP A 59 -15.96 13.57 11.57
CA ASP A 59 -16.64 12.31 11.24
C ASP A 59 -16.33 11.79 9.83
N GLU A 60 -15.71 12.61 8.97
CA GLU A 60 -15.38 12.20 7.61
C GLU A 60 -14.10 11.35 7.57
N VAL A 61 -14.15 10.21 6.89
CA VAL A 61 -12.96 9.40 6.56
C VAL A 61 -12.20 10.06 5.42
N VAL A 62 -10.97 10.50 5.72
CA VAL A 62 -10.10 11.27 4.80
C VAL A 62 -8.81 10.53 4.44
N GLY A 63 -8.53 9.40 5.09
CA GLY A 63 -7.43 8.50 4.74
C GLY A 63 -7.75 7.08 5.15
N THR A 64 -7.27 6.10 4.40
CA THR A 64 -7.50 4.68 4.71
C THR A 64 -6.35 3.79 4.27
N TYR A 65 -6.19 2.67 4.96
CA TYR A 65 -5.30 1.56 4.61
C TYR A 65 -6.00 0.24 4.94
N ARG A 66 -5.93 -0.74 4.05
CA ARG A 66 -6.41 -2.11 4.30
C ARG A 66 -5.28 -2.96 4.85
N LEU A 67 -5.54 -3.73 5.91
CA LEU A 67 -4.58 -4.57 6.62
C LEU A 67 -5.10 -6.01 6.67
N LEU A 68 -4.43 -6.96 6.03
CA LEU A 68 -4.72 -8.39 6.08
C LEU A 68 -3.70 -9.07 6.99
N PRO A 69 -4.04 -9.35 8.26
CA PRO A 69 -3.16 -10.08 9.16
C PRO A 69 -3.11 -11.58 8.81
N PRO A 70 -2.07 -12.29 9.27
CA PRO A 70 -1.87 -13.70 8.97
C PRO A 70 -3.03 -14.57 9.49
N GLY A 71 -3.29 -15.68 8.79
CA GLY A 71 -4.28 -16.68 9.20
C GLY A 71 -5.76 -16.32 8.97
N ARG A 72 -6.07 -15.12 8.45
CA ARG A 72 -7.46 -14.75 8.13
C ARG A 72 -7.93 -15.23 6.76
N LYS A 73 -7.02 -15.39 5.81
CA LYS A 73 -7.30 -15.87 4.46
C LYS A 73 -6.08 -16.67 3.96
N ASP A 74 -6.33 -17.74 3.22
CA ASP A 74 -5.27 -18.62 2.74
C ASP A 74 -4.36 -17.95 1.70
N ARG A 75 -4.88 -16.93 1.01
CA ARG A 75 -4.18 -16.17 -0.03
C ARG A 75 -4.19 -14.69 0.27
N LEU A 76 -3.08 -14.04 -0.04
CA LEU A 76 -2.89 -12.59 -0.05
C LEU A 76 -3.38 -12.02 -1.38
N TYR A 77 -3.62 -10.70 -1.44
CA TYR A 77 -3.87 -10.01 -2.70
C TYR A 77 -2.65 -10.10 -3.62
N SER A 78 -1.43 -9.96 -3.09
CA SER A 78 -0.20 -10.09 -3.86
C SER A 78 -0.07 -11.44 -4.56
N ASP A 79 -0.72 -12.49 -4.06
CA ASP A 79 -0.73 -13.82 -4.70
C ASP A 79 -1.58 -13.87 -5.98
N THR A 80 -2.35 -12.82 -6.28
CA THR A 80 -3.06 -12.68 -7.56
C THR A 80 -2.22 -11.96 -8.61
N GLU A 81 -1.17 -11.25 -8.18
CA GLU A 81 -0.26 -10.48 -9.03
C GLU A 81 1.09 -11.18 -9.22
N PHE A 82 1.53 -11.96 -8.23
CA PHE A 82 2.86 -12.58 -8.17
C PHE A 82 2.82 -14.05 -7.74
N ASP A 83 3.77 -14.84 -8.25
CA ASP A 83 4.25 -16.03 -7.55
C ASP A 83 5.11 -15.57 -6.36
N ALA A 84 4.48 -15.53 -5.19
CA ALA A 84 5.07 -15.08 -3.93
C ALA A 84 5.44 -16.26 -3.00
N SER A 85 5.64 -17.46 -3.53
CA SER A 85 6.04 -18.65 -2.75
C SER A 85 7.35 -18.45 -1.95
N ALA A 86 8.25 -17.59 -2.43
CA ALA A 86 9.46 -17.20 -1.72
C ALA A 86 9.18 -16.56 -0.34
N LEU A 87 7.97 -15.99 -0.14
CA LEU A 87 7.56 -15.36 1.11
C LEU A 87 6.82 -16.31 2.06
N ASP A 88 6.60 -17.57 1.69
CA ASP A 88 5.90 -18.56 2.53
C ASP A 88 6.48 -18.68 3.95
N PRO A 89 7.82 -18.64 4.16
CA PRO A 89 8.40 -18.66 5.51
C PRO A 89 8.00 -17.46 6.39
N LEU A 90 7.54 -16.37 5.79
CA LEU A 90 7.15 -15.14 6.49
C LEU A 90 5.64 -15.07 6.76
N ARG A 91 4.82 -15.90 6.09
CA ARG A 91 3.35 -15.75 6.06
C ARG A 91 2.68 -15.79 7.42
N SER A 92 3.22 -16.48 8.41
CA SER A 92 2.66 -16.53 9.76
C SER A 92 2.86 -15.23 10.55
N ASP A 93 3.73 -14.34 10.07
CA ASP A 93 4.19 -13.11 10.73
C ASP A 93 4.05 -11.86 9.83
N LEU A 94 3.47 -12.04 8.65
CA LEU A 94 3.34 -11.03 7.61
C LEU A 94 1.93 -10.47 7.58
N VAL A 95 1.83 -9.14 7.67
CA VAL A 95 0.60 -8.39 7.40
C VAL A 95 0.70 -7.82 6.00
N GLU A 96 -0.22 -8.22 5.12
CA GLU A 96 -0.36 -7.54 3.83
C GLU A 96 -1.11 -6.23 4.01
N VAL A 97 -0.61 -5.18 3.38
CA VAL A 97 -1.22 -3.86 3.41
C VAL A 97 -1.48 -3.35 2.00
N GLY A 98 -2.64 -2.77 1.77
CA GLY A 98 -2.99 -2.22 0.45
C GLY A 98 -4.12 -1.19 0.48
N ARG A 99 -4.59 -0.83 -0.72
CA ARG A 99 -5.71 0.11 -0.93
C ARG A 99 -5.54 1.43 -0.19
N SER A 100 -4.31 1.91 -0.09
CA SER A 100 -3.98 3.15 0.62
C SER A 100 -4.39 4.37 -0.20
N CYS A 101 -5.15 5.28 0.40
CA CYS A 101 -5.49 6.55 -0.25
C CYS A 101 -5.77 7.66 0.77
N VAL A 102 -5.63 8.91 0.31
CA VAL A 102 -5.91 10.12 1.09
C VAL A 102 -6.74 11.06 0.23
N HIS A 103 -7.82 11.58 0.83
CA HIS A 103 -8.67 12.59 0.22
C HIS A 103 -7.82 13.78 -0.28
N PRO A 104 -8.01 14.29 -1.51
CA PRO A 104 -7.17 15.32 -2.11
C PRO A 104 -6.89 16.52 -1.20
N ASP A 105 -7.95 17.03 -0.55
CA ASP A 105 -7.88 18.19 0.34
C ASP A 105 -7.07 17.97 1.63
N HIS A 106 -6.74 16.72 1.95
CA HIS A 106 -6.05 16.33 3.19
C HIS A 106 -4.62 15.80 2.97
N ARG A 107 -4.11 15.78 1.72
CA ARG A 107 -2.78 15.24 1.38
C ARG A 107 -1.60 16.05 1.93
N ARG A 108 -1.80 17.35 2.16
CA ARG A 108 -0.78 18.26 2.73
C ARG A 108 -0.74 18.23 4.27
N GLY A 109 -1.58 17.43 4.91
CA GLY A 109 -1.72 17.36 6.37
C GLY A 109 -1.05 16.15 7.01
N ALA A 110 -1.36 15.92 8.30
CA ALA A 110 -0.82 14.84 9.11
C ALA A 110 -1.36 13.44 8.75
N VAL A 111 -2.22 13.30 7.74
CA VAL A 111 -2.97 12.06 7.47
C VAL A 111 -2.05 10.88 7.17
N ILE A 112 -1.04 11.04 6.32
CA ILE A 112 -0.09 9.96 6.00
C ILE A 112 0.69 9.54 7.26
N GLY A 113 1.14 10.51 8.05
CA GLY A 113 1.83 10.25 9.31
C GLY A 113 0.96 9.48 10.30
N LEU A 114 -0.32 9.85 10.41
CA LEU A 114 -1.30 9.15 11.24
C LEU A 114 -1.59 7.73 10.75
N MET A 115 -1.68 7.52 9.43
CA MET A 115 -1.83 6.17 8.88
C MET A 115 -0.62 5.30 9.26
N TRP A 116 0.60 5.82 9.10
CA TRP A 116 1.81 5.10 9.52
C TRP A 116 1.88 4.87 11.03
N ALA A 117 1.41 5.81 11.84
CA ALA A 117 1.26 5.61 13.29
C ALA A 117 0.29 4.48 13.63
N GLY A 118 -0.84 4.42 12.90
CA GLY A 118 -1.81 3.35 13.01
C GLY A 118 -1.21 1.99 12.64
N ILE A 119 -0.50 1.91 11.51
CA ILE A 119 0.18 0.68 11.06
C ILE A 119 1.24 0.25 12.08
N ALA A 120 2.12 1.16 12.51
CA ALA A 120 3.18 0.83 13.47
C ALA A 120 2.61 0.28 14.79
N ARG A 121 1.51 0.88 15.28
CA ARG A 121 0.80 0.39 16.46
C ARG A 121 0.16 -0.97 16.21
N TYR A 122 -0.50 -1.16 15.07
CA TYR A 122 -1.11 -2.44 14.69
C TYR A 122 -0.09 -3.57 14.65
N MET A 123 1.05 -3.33 13.99
CA MET A 123 2.17 -4.29 13.93
C MET A 123 2.71 -4.63 15.32
N SER A 124 2.92 -3.61 16.17
CA SER A 124 3.45 -3.80 17.51
C SER A 124 2.48 -4.52 18.45
N GLU A 125 1.19 -4.18 18.42
CA GLU A 125 0.15 -4.80 19.26
C GLU A 125 -0.12 -6.25 18.83
N GLY A 126 -0.07 -6.53 17.52
CA GLY A 126 -0.22 -7.87 16.97
C GLY A 126 1.03 -8.75 17.04
N GLY A 127 2.19 -8.17 17.37
CA GLY A 127 3.47 -8.88 17.42
C GLY A 127 3.99 -9.31 16.05
N TYR A 128 3.63 -8.58 14.99
CA TYR A 128 3.97 -8.91 13.61
C TYR A 128 5.33 -8.33 13.20
N GLY A 129 6.14 -9.13 12.52
CA GLY A 129 7.50 -8.78 12.09
C GLY A 129 7.63 -8.29 10.65
N TRP A 130 6.62 -8.50 9.80
CA TRP A 130 6.71 -8.19 8.36
C TRP A 130 5.49 -7.45 7.81
N LEU A 131 5.76 -6.45 6.96
CA LEU A 131 4.77 -5.78 6.13
C LEU A 131 5.06 -6.08 4.67
N ALA A 132 4.04 -6.42 3.88
CA ALA A 132 4.15 -6.48 2.43
C ALA A 132 2.97 -5.82 1.73
N GLY A 133 3.15 -5.39 0.49
CA GLY A 133 2.04 -4.87 -0.32
C GLY A 133 2.48 -4.47 -1.72
N CYS A 134 1.53 -4.43 -2.64
CA CYS A 134 1.76 -3.94 -4.00
C CYS A 134 1.81 -2.40 -3.97
N CYS A 135 2.93 -1.85 -4.42
CA CYS A 135 3.11 -0.43 -4.66
C CYS A 135 2.94 -0.14 -6.14
N SER A 136 1.79 0.41 -6.51
CA SER A 136 1.49 0.83 -7.87
C SER A 136 2.27 2.08 -8.25
N VAL A 137 2.92 2.05 -9.42
CA VAL A 137 3.63 3.19 -9.98
C VAL A 137 3.20 3.44 -11.43
N PRO A 138 3.25 4.69 -11.92
CA PRO A 138 2.97 4.97 -13.33
C PRO A 138 3.87 4.15 -14.25
N LEU A 139 3.33 3.66 -15.37
CA LEU A 139 4.08 2.84 -16.34
C LEU A 139 5.35 3.56 -16.85
N ALA A 140 5.27 4.89 -17.03
CA ALA A 140 6.41 5.70 -17.46
C ALA A 140 7.57 5.73 -16.44
N ASP A 141 7.29 5.47 -15.17
CA ASP A 141 8.30 5.43 -14.10
C ASP A 141 8.85 4.02 -13.86
N ALA A 142 8.15 2.98 -14.33
CA ALA A 142 8.44 1.58 -14.00
C ALA A 142 9.83 1.15 -14.49
N ALA A 143 10.18 1.44 -15.75
CA ALA A 143 11.50 1.12 -16.32
C ALA A 143 12.63 1.77 -15.52
N HIS A 144 12.48 3.04 -15.14
CA HIS A 144 13.48 3.74 -14.33
C HIS A 144 13.63 3.17 -12.93
N ILE A 145 12.55 2.65 -12.32
CA ILE A 145 12.62 1.98 -11.02
C ILE A 145 13.40 0.67 -11.15
N VAL A 146 13.09 -0.14 -12.17
CA VAL A 146 13.82 -1.40 -12.45
C VAL A 146 15.30 -1.13 -12.68
N GLU A 147 15.65 -0.07 -13.42
CA GLU A 147 17.04 0.28 -13.72
C GLU A 147 17.80 0.80 -12.47
N ARG A 148 17.16 1.63 -11.64
CA ARG A 148 17.85 2.45 -10.63
C ARG A 148 17.74 1.92 -9.21
N VAL A 149 16.77 1.06 -8.91
CA VAL A 149 16.53 0.54 -7.57
C VAL A 149 16.97 -0.92 -7.49
N PRO A 150 17.97 -1.24 -6.65
CA PRO A 150 18.34 -2.63 -6.47
C PRO A 150 17.20 -3.41 -5.81
N PHE A 151 16.89 -4.58 -6.37
CA PHE A 151 15.97 -5.51 -5.73
C PHE A 151 16.54 -6.07 -4.43
N GLY A 152 15.63 -6.48 -3.56
CA GLY A 152 15.94 -7.07 -2.27
C GLY A 152 16.69 -8.42 -2.34
N PRO A 153 16.91 -9.03 -1.16
CA PRO A 153 17.53 -10.34 -1.02
C PRO A 153 16.89 -11.40 -1.91
N ALA A 154 17.70 -12.31 -2.44
CA ALA A 154 17.26 -13.29 -3.44
C ALA A 154 16.19 -14.24 -2.91
N GLU A 155 16.26 -14.57 -1.62
CA GLU A 155 15.31 -15.40 -0.88
C GLU A 155 13.91 -14.77 -0.73
N TYR A 156 13.77 -13.47 -0.98
CA TYR A 156 12.48 -12.75 -0.94
C TYR A 156 12.03 -12.29 -2.32
N ARG A 157 12.65 -12.77 -3.39
CA ARG A 157 12.28 -12.37 -4.75
C ARG A 157 11.05 -13.12 -5.23
N VAL A 158 10.09 -12.37 -5.76
CA VAL A 158 8.86 -12.87 -6.35
C VAL A 158 8.88 -12.68 -7.85
N LYS A 159 8.00 -13.39 -8.56
CA LYS A 159 7.86 -13.24 -10.02
C LYS A 159 6.45 -12.76 -10.37
N PRO A 160 6.30 -11.77 -11.25
CA PRO A 160 4.97 -11.34 -11.68
C PRO A 160 4.28 -12.43 -12.49
N LEU A 161 2.98 -12.64 -12.25
CA LEU A 161 2.15 -13.54 -13.04
C LEU A 161 1.82 -12.94 -14.41
N ALA A 162 1.68 -11.62 -14.47
CA ALA A 162 1.59 -10.83 -15.68
C ALA A 162 2.76 -9.84 -15.72
N PRO A 163 3.93 -10.23 -16.25
CA PRO A 163 5.09 -9.36 -16.29
C PRO A 163 4.80 -8.08 -17.07
N TRP A 164 5.22 -6.95 -16.53
CA TRP A 164 5.29 -5.72 -17.33
C TRP A 164 6.50 -5.81 -18.26
N VAL A 165 6.25 -5.88 -19.56
CA VAL A 165 7.28 -6.07 -20.59
C VAL A 165 7.58 -4.73 -21.27
N ASP A 166 8.84 -4.30 -21.15
CA ASP A 166 9.54 -3.28 -21.95
C ASP A 166 8.72 -2.13 -22.55
N VAL A 167 8.85 -0.96 -21.91
CA VAL A 167 8.90 0.31 -22.64
C VAL A 167 10.26 0.88 -22.30
N GLU A 168 11.17 1.00 -23.27
CA GLU A 168 12.46 1.67 -23.04
C GLU A 168 12.20 2.97 -22.27
N PRO A 169 12.94 3.25 -21.18
CA PRO A 169 12.71 4.45 -20.41
C PRO A 169 12.84 5.64 -21.34
N ASP A 170 11.77 6.43 -21.49
CA ASP A 170 11.78 7.62 -22.32
C ASP A 170 12.89 8.53 -21.79
N PRO A 171 13.98 8.77 -22.57
CA PRO A 171 15.11 9.53 -22.08
C PRO A 171 14.76 11.00 -21.82
N SER A 172 13.61 11.47 -22.33
CA SER A 172 13.06 12.80 -22.05
C SER A 172 12.20 12.84 -20.78
N HIS A 173 11.78 11.69 -20.26
CA HIS A 173 11.02 11.59 -19.02
C HIS A 173 11.95 11.82 -17.84
N ALA A 174 11.76 12.97 -17.17
CA ALA A 174 12.50 13.30 -15.97
C ALA A 174 12.00 12.41 -14.82
N PHE A 175 12.62 11.23 -14.66
CA PHE A 175 12.26 10.30 -13.61
C PHE A 175 12.34 10.96 -12.22
N VAL A 176 11.20 10.99 -11.55
CA VAL A 176 11.10 11.35 -10.13
C VAL A 176 10.49 10.17 -9.41
N MET A 177 11.29 9.53 -8.54
CA MET A 177 10.81 8.42 -7.71
C MET A 177 9.48 8.77 -7.05
N PRO A 178 8.41 7.97 -7.29
CA PRO A 178 7.09 8.19 -6.71
C PRO A 178 7.19 8.40 -5.20
N PRO A 179 6.56 9.45 -4.63
CA PRO A 179 6.76 9.83 -3.23
C PRO A 179 6.47 8.69 -2.24
N LEU A 180 5.48 7.85 -2.54
CA LEU A 180 5.09 6.73 -1.71
C LEU A 180 6.17 5.64 -1.69
N LEU A 181 6.59 5.17 -2.86
CA LEU A 181 7.70 4.21 -3.00
C LEU A 181 8.98 4.73 -2.37
N ARG A 182 9.32 6.01 -2.60
CA ARG A 182 10.45 6.68 -1.93
C ARG A 182 10.35 6.60 -0.41
N GLY A 183 9.15 6.80 0.13
CA GLY A 183 8.88 6.67 1.55
C GLY A 183 9.18 5.26 2.07
N TYR A 184 8.73 4.23 1.35
CA TYR A 184 8.94 2.83 1.72
C TYR A 184 10.42 2.44 1.68
N LEU A 185 11.13 2.81 0.61
CA LEU A 185 12.57 2.55 0.49
C LEU A 185 13.37 3.24 1.60
N ARG A 186 12.99 4.46 1.99
CA ARG A 186 13.62 5.17 3.12
C ARG A 186 13.30 4.55 4.49
N LEU A 187 12.17 3.84 4.62
CA LEU A 187 11.89 3.03 5.81
C LEU A 187 12.75 1.77 5.86
N GLY A 188 13.46 1.41 4.78
CA GLY A 188 14.24 0.18 4.67
C GLY A 188 13.50 -0.96 3.95
N ALA A 189 12.39 -0.66 3.26
CA ALA A 189 11.69 -1.66 2.48
C ALA A 189 12.49 -2.05 1.22
N TRP A 190 12.27 -3.27 0.75
CA TRP A 190 12.81 -3.77 -0.49
C TRP A 190 11.73 -3.87 -1.56
N ILE A 191 12.13 -3.66 -2.82
CA ILE A 191 11.37 -4.14 -3.98
C ILE A 191 11.74 -5.61 -4.18
N CYS A 192 10.73 -6.48 -4.23
CA CYS A 192 10.90 -7.93 -4.28
C CYS A 192 11.05 -8.50 -5.71
N GLY A 193 11.24 -7.68 -6.73
CA GLY A 193 11.49 -8.16 -8.09
C GLY A 193 10.91 -7.25 -9.16
N GLU A 194 10.79 -7.80 -10.36
CA GLU A 194 10.16 -7.13 -11.51
C GLU A 194 8.67 -6.89 -11.25
N PRO A 195 8.09 -5.82 -11.83
CA PRO A 195 6.70 -5.47 -11.59
C PRO A 195 5.71 -6.32 -12.38
N ALA A 196 4.52 -6.47 -11.83
CA ALA A 196 3.35 -6.96 -12.55
C ALA A 196 2.67 -5.79 -13.30
N HIS A 197 2.09 -6.06 -14.46
CA HIS A 197 1.29 -5.08 -15.18
C HIS A 197 -0.18 -5.14 -14.73
N ASP A 198 -0.64 -4.10 -14.04
CA ASP A 198 -2.04 -3.94 -13.67
C ASP A 198 -2.76 -3.11 -14.74
N ALA A 199 -3.44 -3.81 -15.65
CA ALA A 199 -4.20 -3.20 -16.74
C ALA A 199 -5.48 -2.48 -16.26
N ALA A 200 -6.02 -2.82 -15.08
CA ALA A 200 -7.23 -2.20 -14.55
C ALA A 200 -6.94 -0.79 -14.01
N PHE A 201 -5.75 -0.61 -13.42
CA PHE A 201 -5.27 0.67 -12.91
C PHE A 201 -4.32 1.39 -13.88
N GLY A 202 -3.87 0.73 -14.95
CA GLY A 202 -2.95 1.32 -15.93
C GLY A 202 -1.58 1.62 -15.32
N CYS A 203 -1.10 0.75 -14.45
CA CYS A 203 0.11 0.95 -13.66
C CYS A 203 0.98 -0.32 -13.62
N ALA A 204 2.21 -0.17 -13.13
CA ALA A 204 3.09 -1.27 -12.81
C ALA A 204 3.08 -1.47 -11.29
N ASP A 205 2.76 -2.67 -10.82
CA ASP A 205 2.75 -3.02 -9.42
C ASP A 205 4.10 -3.63 -9.03
N PHE A 206 4.75 -3.06 -8.01
CA PHE A 206 5.93 -3.67 -7.40
C PHE A 206 5.55 -4.25 -6.04
N LEU A 207 5.83 -5.54 -5.81
CA LEU A 207 5.74 -6.07 -4.45
C LEU A 207 6.85 -5.46 -3.59
N VAL A 208 6.45 -4.81 -2.50
CA VAL A 208 7.34 -4.19 -1.52
C VAL A 208 7.27 -4.97 -0.22
N LEU A 209 8.43 -5.26 0.39
CA LEU A 209 8.55 -5.98 1.66
C LEU A 209 9.35 -5.16 2.67
N LEU A 210 8.87 -5.07 3.90
CA LEU A 210 9.50 -4.32 4.98
C LEU A 210 9.59 -5.19 6.24
N SER A 211 10.82 -5.35 6.75
CA SER A 211 11.05 -5.97 8.05
C SER A 211 10.89 -4.94 9.16
N MET A 212 10.01 -5.20 10.13
CA MET A 212 9.83 -4.34 11.31
C MET A 212 11.09 -4.25 12.17
N ALA A 213 11.99 -5.24 12.10
CA ALA A 213 13.28 -5.22 12.77
C ALA A 213 14.29 -4.25 12.14
N GLN A 214 14.15 -3.97 10.84
CA GLN A 214 15.07 -3.15 10.05
C GLN A 214 14.55 -1.74 9.76
N VAL A 215 13.32 -1.44 10.20
CA VAL A 215 12.71 -0.11 10.00
C VAL A 215 13.64 0.98 10.51
N ASP A 216 13.93 1.97 9.65
CA ASP A 216 14.60 3.20 10.09
C ASP A 216 13.70 3.93 11.09
N ARG A 217 13.97 3.74 12.37
CA ARG A 217 13.19 4.34 13.47
C ARG A 217 13.26 5.86 13.46
N ARG A 218 14.32 6.47 12.93
CA ARG A 218 14.44 7.93 12.82
C ARG A 218 13.51 8.45 11.73
N TYR A 219 13.47 7.77 10.59
CA TYR A 219 12.56 8.12 9.50
C TYR A 219 11.10 7.79 9.84
N LEU A 220 10.84 6.67 10.52
CA LEU A 220 9.54 6.37 11.09
C LEU A 220 9.10 7.50 12.03
N ARG A 221 9.95 7.96 12.96
CA ARG A 221 9.63 9.13 13.80
C ARG A 221 9.34 10.41 13.03
N HIS A 222 9.96 10.61 11.86
CA HIS A 222 9.63 11.75 11.00
C HIS A 222 8.21 11.62 10.43
N PHE A 223 7.79 10.41 10.02
CA PHE A 223 6.38 10.16 9.68
C PHE A 223 5.44 10.32 10.89
N LEU A 224 5.85 9.82 12.06
CA LEU A 224 5.07 9.87 13.30
C LEU A 224 5.07 11.26 13.97
N GLY A 225 5.89 12.21 13.50
CA GLY A 225 6.31 13.40 14.22
C GLY A 225 6.37 14.66 13.35
N ALA A 226 5.25 14.98 12.70
CA ALA A 226 4.86 16.36 12.36
C ALA A 226 3.58 16.76 13.12
N SER A 227 3.42 16.22 14.32
CA SER A 227 2.40 16.59 15.31
C SER A 227 3.13 16.80 16.63
N ALA A 228 3.67 18.01 16.80
CA ALA A 228 4.02 18.59 18.10
C ALA A 228 3.22 19.88 18.24
#